data_AF-A0A967WL57-F1
#
_entry.id   AF-A0A967WL57-F1
#
_cell.length_a   1.000
_cell.length_b   1.000
_cell.length_c   1.000
_cell.angle_alpha   90.00
_cell.angle_beta   90.00
_cell.angle_gamma   90.00
#
_symmetry.space_group_name_H-M   'P 1'
#
loop_
_entity.id
_entity.type
_entity.pdbx_description
1 polymer ?
#
loop_
_entity_poly.entity_id
_entity_poly.type
_entity_poly.pdbx_seq_one_letter_code
_entity_poly.pdbx_strand_id
1 'polypeptide(L)'
;ALPEESLVAHPTFLLHRGKIHTERGEHADALVMYALAEEIFVGTGDDPGRAQALAMKGYILRFQGRYAEALAQCEKAVELAGGTTDEERMALALAHKNIGLCHFRQGNLDNGHAALIESA
;
A
#
# COMPACT_ATOMS: atom_id res chain seq x y z
N ALA A 1 -12.93 -8.89 -19.89
CA ALA A 1 -12.73 -8.07 -18.69
C ALA A 1 -13.91 -8.30 -17.76
N LEU A 2 -13.70 -8.29 -16.43
CA LEU A 2 -14.83 -8.29 -15.49
C LEU A 2 -15.62 -6.98 -15.66
N PRO A 3 -16.96 -6.98 -15.53
CA PRO A 3 -17.76 -5.76 -15.56
C PRO A 3 -17.31 -4.77 -14.47
N GLU A 4 -17.36 -3.46 -14.78
CA GLU A 4 -16.97 -2.39 -13.86
C GLU A 4 -17.78 -2.44 -12.55
N GLU A 5 -19.06 -2.76 -12.65
CA GLU A 5 -19.96 -2.98 -11.50
C GLU A 5 -19.48 -4.10 -10.58
N SER A 6 -18.88 -5.17 -11.13
CA SER A 6 -18.36 -6.29 -10.33
C SER A 6 -17.08 -5.93 -9.57
N LEU A 7 -16.30 -4.97 -10.10
CA LEU A 7 -15.09 -4.46 -9.44
C LEU A 7 -15.44 -3.53 -8.28
N VAL A 8 -16.49 -2.72 -8.44
CA VAL A 8 -17.02 -1.87 -7.36
C VAL A 8 -17.64 -2.73 -6.25
N ALA A 9 -18.36 -3.80 -6.62
CA ALA A 9 -18.95 -4.72 -5.66
C ALA A 9 -17.91 -5.57 -4.89
N HIS A 10 -16.69 -5.73 -5.44
CA HIS A 10 -15.63 -6.55 -4.85
C HIS A 10 -14.27 -5.83 -4.97
N PRO A 11 -14.02 -4.79 -4.15
CA PRO A 11 -12.82 -3.96 -4.23
C PRO A 11 -11.51 -4.74 -4.02
N THR A 12 -11.57 -5.91 -3.36
CA THR A 12 -10.43 -6.82 -3.26
C THR A 12 -9.93 -7.29 -4.63
N PHE A 13 -10.77 -7.42 -5.66
CA PHE A 13 -10.30 -7.76 -7.01
C PHE A 13 -9.43 -6.66 -7.63
N LEU A 14 -9.67 -5.39 -7.27
CA LEU A 14 -8.82 -4.29 -7.69
C LEU A 14 -7.44 -4.39 -7.06
N LEU A 15 -7.34 -4.78 -5.78
CA LEU A 15 -6.05 -5.04 -5.12
C LEU A 15 -5.27 -6.17 -5.82
N HIS A 16 -5.94 -7.26 -6.18
CA HIS A 16 -5.33 -8.38 -6.90
C HIS A 16 -4.85 -7.97 -8.30
N ARG A 17 -5.67 -7.22 -9.05
CA ARG A 17 -5.27 -6.69 -10.36
C ARG A 17 -4.10 -5.72 -10.26
N GLY A 18 -4.13 -4.81 -9.28
CA GLY A 18 -3.02 -3.90 -9.00
C GLY A 18 -1.72 -4.67 -8.70
N LYS A 19 -1.82 -5.80 -7.97
CA LYS A 19 -0.68 -6.67 -7.71
C LYS A 19 -0.14 -7.33 -8.99
N ILE A 20 -1.01 -7.80 -9.87
CA ILE A 20 -0.59 -8.37 -11.17
C ILE A 20 0.12 -7.32 -12.02
N HIS A 21 -0.44 -6.10 -12.13
CA HIS A 21 0.22 -5.00 -12.85
C HIS A 21 1.57 -4.64 -12.21
N THR A 22 1.64 -4.64 -10.88
CA THR A 22 2.88 -4.41 -10.13
C THR A 22 3.96 -5.42 -10.49
N GLU A 23 3.63 -6.72 -10.48
CA GLU A 23 4.56 -7.81 -10.81
C GLU A 23 5.02 -7.77 -12.27
N ARG A 24 4.22 -7.18 -13.16
CA ARG A 24 4.56 -6.96 -14.57
C ARG A 24 5.38 -5.68 -14.83
N GLY A 25 5.59 -4.85 -13.82
CA GLY A 25 6.23 -3.54 -13.99
C GLY A 25 5.32 -2.46 -14.57
N GLU A 26 4.02 -2.74 -14.71
CA GLU A 26 2.99 -1.83 -15.22
C GLU A 26 2.55 -0.87 -14.10
N HIS A 27 3.49 -0.05 -13.62
CA HIS A 27 3.32 0.74 -12.40
C HIS A 27 2.19 1.78 -12.46
N ALA A 28 1.94 2.37 -13.63
CA ALA A 28 0.85 3.33 -13.81
C ALA A 28 -0.52 2.65 -13.64
N ASP A 29 -0.72 1.51 -14.30
CA ASP A 29 -1.97 0.74 -14.20
C ASP A 29 -2.17 0.19 -12.77
N ALA A 30 -1.09 -0.25 -12.11
CA ALA A 30 -1.14 -0.67 -10.72
C ALA A 30 -1.64 0.46 -9.80
N LEU A 31 -1.09 1.67 -9.95
CA LEU A 31 -1.52 2.83 -9.16
C LEU A 31 -2.99 3.19 -9.38
N VAL A 32 -3.48 3.08 -10.61
CA VAL A 32 -4.90 3.29 -10.93
C VAL A 32 -5.77 2.27 -10.19
N MET A 33 -5.42 0.97 -10.25
CA MET A 33 -6.18 -0.07 -9.55
C MET A 33 -6.21 0.13 -8.03
N TYR A 34 -5.06 0.49 -7.43
CA TYR A 34 -4.99 0.72 -5.99
C TYR A 34 -5.74 2.01 -5.57
N ALA A 35 -5.75 3.05 -6.39
CA ALA A 35 -6.51 4.27 -6.11
C ALA A 35 -8.03 4.03 -6.15
N LEU A 36 -8.51 3.27 -7.15
CA LEU A 36 -9.91 2.85 -7.22
C LEU A 36 -10.31 2.01 -6.01
N ALA A 37 -9.45 1.06 -5.60
CA ALA A 37 -9.70 0.26 -4.41
C ALA A 37 -9.77 1.14 -3.14
N GLU A 38 -8.83 2.07 -2.97
CA GLU A 38 -8.82 3.02 -1.85
C GLU A 38 -10.11 3.83 -1.79
N GLU A 39 -10.59 4.36 -2.91
CA GLU A 39 -11.82 5.14 -2.98
C GLU A 39 -13.04 4.34 -2.52
N ILE A 40 -13.17 3.09 -2.97
CA ILE A 40 -14.27 2.21 -2.55
C ILE A 40 -14.17 1.91 -1.06
N PHE A 41 -12.99 1.55 -0.56
CA PHE A 41 -12.79 1.25 0.86
C PHE A 41 -13.06 2.46 1.77
N VAL A 42 -12.74 3.67 1.31
CA VAL A 42 -13.16 4.91 1.99
C VAL A 42 -14.69 5.02 2.04
N GLY A 43 -15.38 4.74 0.92
CA GLY A 43 -16.84 4.79 0.86
C GLY A 43 -17.53 3.76 1.74
N THR A 44 -16.91 2.59 1.96
CA THR A 44 -17.46 1.51 2.78
C THR A 44 -16.98 1.52 4.24
N GLY A 45 -16.01 2.39 4.59
CA GLY A 45 -15.40 2.40 5.92
C GLY A 45 -14.54 1.17 6.23
N ASP A 46 -13.94 0.55 5.20
CA ASP A 46 -13.06 -0.61 5.34
C ASP A 46 -11.60 -0.16 5.47
N ASP A 47 -11.21 0.20 6.70
CA ASP A 47 -9.86 0.64 7.00
C ASP A 47 -8.77 -0.42 6.73
N PRO A 48 -8.96 -1.73 7.02
CA PRO A 48 -8.01 -2.77 6.63
C PRO A 48 -7.75 -2.83 5.12
N GLY A 49 -8.81 -2.84 4.29
CA GLY A 49 -8.68 -2.84 2.84
C GLY A 49 -7.98 -1.57 2.32
N ARG A 50 -8.32 -0.43 2.92
CA ARG A 50 -7.70 0.87 2.62
C ARG A 50 -6.21 0.90 2.97
N ALA A 51 -5.83 0.39 4.14
CA ALA A 51 -4.44 0.30 4.57
C ALA A 51 -3.62 -0.56 3.59
N GLN A 52 -4.19 -1.68 3.12
CA GLN A 52 -3.54 -2.53 2.12
C GLN A 52 -3.32 -1.79 0.79
N ALA A 53 -4.32 -1.06 0.29
CA ALA A 53 -4.20 -0.26 -0.94
C ALA A 53 -3.08 0.79 -0.82
N LEU A 54 -3.05 1.51 0.31
CA LEU A 54 -2.06 2.54 0.60
C LEU A 54 -0.63 1.98 0.70
N ALA A 55 -0.45 0.86 1.41
CA ALA A 55 0.85 0.20 1.52
C ALA A 55 1.39 -0.25 0.15
N MET A 56 0.51 -0.72 -0.74
CA MET A 56 0.86 -1.09 -2.12
C MET A 56 1.19 0.13 -3.00
N LYS A 57 0.47 1.25 -2.86
CA LYS A 57 0.86 2.52 -3.52
C LYS A 57 2.24 2.97 -3.06
N GLY A 58 2.51 2.91 -1.75
CA GLY A 58 3.81 3.27 -1.17
C GLY A 58 4.96 2.42 -1.73
N TYR A 59 4.73 1.11 -1.92
CA TYR A 59 5.67 0.22 -2.60
C TYR A 59 6.03 0.70 -4.01
N ILE A 60 5.02 1.04 -4.84
CA ILE A 60 5.24 1.49 -6.21
C ILE A 60 5.94 2.84 -6.27
N LEU A 61 5.50 3.79 -5.45
CA LEU A 61 6.09 5.12 -5.37
C LEU A 61 7.57 5.06 -4.97
N ARG A 62 7.92 4.20 -4.00
CA ARG A 62 9.30 3.94 -3.61
C ARG A 62 10.13 3.39 -4.78
N PHE A 63 9.57 2.45 -5.54
CA PHE A 63 10.23 1.89 -6.72
C PHE A 63 10.49 2.94 -7.80
N GLN A 64 9.61 3.93 -7.93
CA GLN A 64 9.77 5.09 -8.82
C GLN A 64 10.72 6.18 -8.28
N GLY A 65 11.31 6.00 -7.09
CA GLY A 65 12.15 7.02 -6.45
C GLY A 65 11.38 8.17 -5.79
N ARG A 66 10.05 8.10 -5.74
CA ARG A 66 9.17 9.11 -5.15
C ARG A 66 9.03 8.88 -3.65
N TYR A 67 10.14 9.01 -2.93
CA TYR A 67 10.26 8.57 -1.53
C TYR A 67 9.35 9.34 -0.56
N ALA A 68 9.21 10.66 -0.74
CA ALA A 68 8.34 11.46 0.13
C ALA A 68 6.85 11.07 0.00
N GLU A 69 6.41 10.81 -1.23
CA GLU A 69 5.04 10.36 -1.48
C GLU A 69 4.82 8.93 -0.99
N ALA A 70 5.83 8.06 -1.15
CA ALA A 70 5.79 6.71 -0.62
C ALA A 70 5.64 6.69 0.92
N LEU A 71 6.42 7.52 1.62
CA LEU A 71 6.31 7.70 3.07
C LEU A 71 4.89 8.12 3.46
N ALA A 72 4.35 9.17 2.84
CA ALA A 72 3.01 9.65 3.15
C ALA A 72 1.92 8.59 2.95
N GLN A 73 2.03 7.72 1.92
CA GLN A 73 1.08 6.62 1.75
C GLN A 73 1.27 5.54 2.82
N CYS A 74 2.51 5.16 3.13
CA CYS A 74 2.78 4.11 4.12
C CYS A 74 2.46 4.54 5.54
N GLU A 75 2.74 5.78 5.95
CA GLU A 75 2.39 6.32 7.25
C GLU A 75 0.87 6.29 7.46
N LYS A 76 0.10 6.70 6.45
CA LYS A 76 -1.36 6.59 6.47
C LYS A 76 -1.85 5.14 6.54
N ALA A 77 -1.15 4.20 5.91
CA ALA A 77 -1.48 2.78 6.04
C ALA A 77 -1.27 2.27 7.47
N VAL A 78 -0.19 2.70 8.13
CA VAL A 78 0.11 2.38 9.53
C VAL A 78 -0.94 2.95 10.48
N GLU A 79 -1.39 4.18 10.25
CA GLU A 79 -2.44 4.82 11.07
C GLU A 79 -3.79 4.08 11.00
N LEU A 80 -4.09 3.44 9.86
CA LEU A 80 -5.37 2.77 9.61
C LEU A 80 -5.38 1.30 10.03
N ALA A 81 -4.23 0.63 10.07
CA ALA A 81 -4.16 -0.79 10.37
C ALA A 81 -4.01 -1.03 11.88
N GLY A 82 -5.02 -1.63 12.51
CA GLY A 82 -5.01 -1.93 13.95
C GLY A 82 -4.15 -3.13 14.35
N GLY A 83 -3.68 -3.93 13.38
CA GLY A 83 -2.86 -5.12 13.60
C GLY A 83 -3.61 -6.34 14.17
N THR A 84 -4.93 -6.30 14.17
CA THR A 84 -5.78 -7.33 14.76
C THR A 84 -6.05 -8.49 13.81
N THR A 85 -6.21 -8.20 12.51
CA THR A 85 -6.38 -9.23 11.46
C THR A 85 -5.07 -9.54 10.75
N ASP A 86 -5.04 -10.65 10.00
CA ASP A 86 -3.89 -11.01 9.17
C ASP A 86 -3.67 -9.99 8.04
N GLU A 87 -4.75 -9.45 7.47
CA GLU A 87 -4.69 -8.40 6.45
C GLU A 87 -4.04 -7.13 7.00
N GLU A 88 -4.45 -6.70 8.21
CA GLU A 88 -3.87 -5.52 8.86
C GLU A 88 -2.40 -5.74 9.21
N ARG A 89 -2.02 -6.91 9.75
CA ARG A 89 -0.62 -7.25 10.03
C ARG A 89 0.23 -7.25 8.77
N MET A 90 -0.31 -7.78 7.67
CA MET A 90 0.39 -7.77 6.39
C MET A 90 0.54 -6.35 5.82
N ALA A 91 -0.49 -5.50 5.95
CA ALA A 91 -0.42 -4.10 5.56
C ALA A 91 0.62 -3.33 6.38
N LEU A 92 0.64 -3.51 7.71
CA LEU A 92 1.64 -2.93 8.61
C LEU A 92 3.06 -3.35 8.23
N ALA A 93 3.31 -4.65 8.11
CA ALA A 93 4.64 -5.17 7.76
C ALA A 93 5.13 -4.59 6.42
N LEU A 94 4.25 -4.53 5.41
CA LEU A 94 4.58 -3.94 4.12
C LEU A 94 4.85 -2.42 4.23
N ALA A 95 4.03 -1.68 4.97
CA ALA A 95 4.18 -0.25 5.15
C ALA A 95 5.49 0.10 5.88
N HIS A 96 5.75 -0.51 7.03
CA HIS A 96 6.98 -0.33 7.81
C HIS A 96 8.23 -0.70 7.00
N LYS A 97 8.18 -1.79 6.23
CA LYS A 97 9.26 -2.16 5.31
C LYS A 97 9.54 -1.05 4.29
N ASN A 98 8.49 -0.51 3.66
CA ASN A 98 8.66 0.54 2.66
C ASN A 98 9.14 1.86 3.29
N ILE A 99 8.69 2.21 4.50
CA ILE A 99 9.17 3.36 5.27
C ILE A 99 10.67 3.23 5.52
N GLY A 100 11.10 2.09 6.06
CA GLY A 100 12.51 1.84 6.36
C GLY A 100 13.41 1.95 5.13
N LEU A 101 12.96 1.36 4.01
CA LEU A 101 13.67 1.45 2.74
C LEU A 101 13.68 2.87 2.15
N CYS A 102 12.61 3.66 2.31
CA CYS A 102 12.60 5.06 1.88
C CYS A 102 13.61 5.88 2.68
N HIS A 103 13.65 5.72 4.00
CA HIS A 103 14.60 6.41 4.86
C HIS A 103 16.05 6.05 4.54
N PHE A 104 16.37 4.78 4.27
CA PHE A 104 17.70 4.41 3.80
C PHE A 104 18.08 5.07 2.47
N ARG A 105 17.14 5.16 1.53
CA ARG A 105 17.38 5.84 0.23
C ARG A 105 17.59 7.35 0.39
N GLN A 106 17.07 7.94 1.46
CA GLN A 106 17.26 9.36 1.79
C GLN A 106 18.46 9.62 2.71
N GLY A 107 19.18 8.59 3.16
CA GLY A 107 20.33 8.71 4.07
C GLY A 107 19.96 8.77 5.56
N ASN A 108 18.68 8.62 5.91
CA ASN A 108 18.18 8.66 7.27
C ASN A 108 18.27 7.26 7.93
N LEU A 109 19.48 6.84 8.28
CA LEU A 109 19.74 5.44 8.67
C LEU A 109 19.01 5.01 9.96
N ASP A 110 18.92 5.88 10.96
CA ASP A 110 18.30 5.55 12.25
C ASP A 110 16.80 5.27 12.09
N ASN A 111 16.08 6.16 11.40
CA ASN A 111 14.66 5.96 11.09
C ASN A 111 14.45 4.74 10.19
N GLY A 112 15.39 4.49 9.27
CA GLY A 112 15.39 3.31 8.40
C GLY A 112 15.43 2.00 9.18
N HIS A 113 16.32 1.92 10.16
CA HIS A 113 16.48 0.75 11.01
C HIS A 113 15.28 0.54 11.94
N ALA A 114 14.79 1.61 12.58
CA ALA A 114 13.62 1.56 13.46
C ALA A 114 12.38 0.99 12.73
N ALA A 115 12.07 1.52 11.54
CA ALA A 115 10.93 1.06 10.78
C ALA A 115 11.07 -0.40 10.28
N LEU A 116 12.29 -0.89 10.03
CA LEU A 116 12.45 -2.31 9.66
C LEU A 116 12.21 -3.27 10.82
N ILE A 117 12.49 -2.87 12.06
CA ILE A 117 12.16 -3.67 13.25
C ILE A 117 10.64 -3.84 13.36
N GLU A 118 9.88 -2.78 13.07
CA GLU A 118 8.41 -2.80 13.07
C GLU A 118 7.81 -3.57 11.89
N SER A 119 8.64 -4.00 10.93
CA SER A 119 8.19 -4.78 9.77
C SER A 119 8.28 -6.31 9.93
N ALA A 120 8.83 -6.78 11.06
CA ALA A 120 9.07 -8.19 11.38
C ALA A 120 7.88 -8.84 12.10
#